data_AF-X0S7N3-F1
#
_entry.id   AF-X0S7N3-F1
#
_cell.length_a   1.000
_cell.length_b   1.000
_cell.length_c   1.000
_cell.angle_alpha   90.00
_cell.angle_beta   90.00
_cell.angle_gamma   90.00
#
_symmetry.space_group_name_H-M   'P 1'
#
loop_
_entity.id
_entity.type
_entity.pdbx_description
1 polymer ?
#
loop_
_entity_poly.entity_id
_entity_poly.type
_entity_poly.pdbx_seq_one_letter_code
_entity_poly.pdbx_strand_id
1 'polypeptide(L)'
;TSDHDVVPVNTRATTRVAPTLGHVIGVYKSVVTVQYVRAVNTHGWPRFQKRLWQRNYYEHVMRSAESLNRIRQYILNNPRDWYEDRYNPNVREGDE
;
A
#
# COMPACT_ATOMS: atom_id res chain seq x y z
N THR A 1 -15.35 -17.80 60.48
CA THR A 1 -16.18 -17.84 59.26
C THR A 1 -16.20 -16.42 58.71
N SER A 2 -16.42 -16.22 57.41
CA SER A 2 -16.43 -14.92 56.71
C SER A 2 -15.02 -14.38 56.40
N ASP A 3 -14.68 -13.92 55.21
CA ASP A 3 -15.38 -13.85 53.92
C ASP A 3 -14.25 -13.56 52.89
N HIS A 4 -14.06 -14.41 51.89
CA HIS A 4 -13.13 -14.11 50.80
C HIS A 4 -13.94 -13.50 49.67
N ASP A 5 -13.89 -12.17 49.59
CA ASP A 5 -14.51 -11.38 48.54
C ASP A 5 -13.80 -11.66 47.20
N VAL A 6 -14.43 -12.47 46.34
CA VAL A 6 -13.94 -12.79 44.99
C VAL A 6 -14.51 -11.75 44.03
N VAL A 7 -13.72 -10.75 43.69
CA VAL A 7 -14.05 -9.80 42.62
C VAL A 7 -13.93 -10.53 41.27
N PRO A 8 -14.97 -10.60 40.43
CA PRO A 8 -14.87 -11.23 39.13
C PRO A 8 -14.11 -10.31 38.17
N VAL A 9 -12.91 -10.74 37.75
CA VAL A 9 -12.21 -10.12 36.62
C VAL A 9 -13.01 -10.39 35.35
N ASN A 10 -13.64 -9.34 34.84
CA ASN A 10 -14.38 -9.39 33.58
C ASN A 10 -13.40 -9.19 32.42
N THR A 11 -12.73 -10.26 31.99
CA THR A 11 -11.86 -10.25 30.81
C THR A 11 -12.72 -10.16 29.54
N ARG A 12 -13.15 -8.95 29.19
CA ARG A 12 -13.73 -8.68 27.86
C ARG A 12 -12.61 -8.71 26.83
N ALA A 13 -12.63 -9.70 25.95
CA ALA A 13 -11.76 -9.74 24.78
C ALA A 13 -12.01 -8.48 23.93
N THR A 14 -11.03 -7.57 23.86
CA THR A 14 -11.10 -6.42 22.97
C THR A 14 -10.92 -6.92 21.54
N THR A 15 -11.98 -6.85 20.71
CA THR A 15 -11.88 -7.11 19.28
C THR A 15 -10.88 -6.13 18.66
N ARG A 16 -9.71 -6.61 18.25
CA ARG A 16 -8.75 -5.79 17.50
C ARG A 16 -9.38 -5.44 16.16
N VAL A 17 -9.59 -4.16 15.91
CA VAL A 17 -10.09 -3.67 14.61
C VAL A 17 -9.08 -4.04 13.53
N ALA A 18 -9.55 -4.66 12.45
CA ALA A 18 -8.70 -5.00 11.32
C ALA A 18 -8.09 -3.71 10.73
N PRO A 19 -6.80 -3.73 10.33
CA PRO A 19 -6.16 -2.55 9.75
C PRO A 19 -6.87 -2.16 8.45
N THR A 20 -7.06 -0.86 8.25
CA THR A 20 -7.59 -0.34 6.98
C THR A 20 -6.56 -0.51 5.86
N LEU A 21 -7.01 -0.56 4.60
CA LEU A 21 -6.11 -0.62 3.45
C LEU A 21 -5.13 0.57 3.46
N GLY A 22 -5.60 1.77 3.77
CA GLY A 22 -4.77 2.96 3.90
C GLY A 22 -3.68 2.83 4.97
N HIS A 23 -3.97 2.19 6.11
CA HIS A 23 -2.96 1.90 7.13
C HIS A 23 -1.87 0.97 6.60
N VAL A 24 -2.27 -0.14 5.95
CA VAL A 24 -1.33 -1.11 5.36
C VAL A 24 -0.43 -0.44 4.31
N ILE A 25 -1.01 0.34 3.39
CA ILE A 25 -0.25 1.06 2.37
C ILE A 25 0.67 2.12 3.00
N GLY A 26 0.22 2.81 4.06
CA GLY A 26 1.03 3.77 4.80
C GLY A 26 2.27 3.12 5.42
N VAL A 27 2.10 1.98 6.09
CA VAL A 27 3.20 1.19 6.65
C VAL A 27 4.15 0.72 5.54
N TYR A 28 3.62 0.18 4.44
CA TYR A 28 4.43 -0.26 3.31
C TYR A 28 5.30 0.86 2.74
N LYS A 29 4.70 2.02 2.41
CA LYS A 29 5.44 3.18 1.89
C LYS A 29 6.52 3.65 2.87
N SER A 30 6.23 3.62 4.17
CA SER A 30 7.19 3.99 5.23
C SER A 30 8.37 3.03 5.29
N VAL A 31 8.11 1.71 5.37
CA VAL A 31 9.16 0.67 5.45
C VAL A 31 10.08 0.73 4.24
N VAL A 32 9.51 0.81 3.03
CA VAL A 32 10.29 0.89 1.80
C VAL A 32 11.13 2.18 1.77
N THR A 33 10.59 3.31 2.24
CA THR A 33 11.34 4.58 2.31
C THR A 33 12.54 4.47 3.25
N VAL A 34 12.36 3.86 4.43
CA VAL A 34 13.45 3.64 5.38
C VAL A 34 14.54 2.75 4.78
N GLN A 35 14.15 1.65 4.13
CA GLN A 35 15.11 0.74 3.49
C GLN A 35 15.84 1.41 2.33
N TYR A 36 15.14 2.21 1.52
CA TYR A 36 15.75 3.01 0.46
C TYR A 36 16.79 3.99 1.01
N VAL A 37 16.46 4.77 2.05
CA VAL A 37 17.39 5.72 2.67
C VAL A 37 18.61 5.02 3.26
N ARG A 38 18.42 3.85 3.88
CA ARG A 38 19.53 3.01 4.35
C ARG A 38 20.41 2.58 3.19
N ALA A 39 19.86 2.08 2.09
CA ALA A 39 20.61 1.64 0.93
C ALA A 39 21.41 2.79 0.28
N VAL A 40 20.83 4.00 0.19
CA VAL A 40 21.55 5.21 -0.23
C VAL A 40 22.78 5.47 0.65
N ASN A 41 22.62 5.40 1.98
CA ASN A 41 23.69 5.74 2.91
C ASN A 41 24.76 4.63 3.08
N THR A 42 24.41 3.38 2.81
CA THR A 42 25.27 2.22 3.12
C THR A 42 25.75 1.44 1.90
N HIS A 43 24.96 1.43 0.82
CA HIS A 43 25.27 0.69 -0.41
C HIS A 43 25.58 1.63 -1.59
N GLY A 44 25.65 2.94 -1.36
CA GLY A 44 26.00 3.93 -2.38
C GLY A 44 24.95 4.12 -3.47
N TRP A 45 23.67 3.78 -3.21
CA TRP A 45 22.61 3.99 -4.19
C TRP A 45 22.45 5.49 -4.52
N PRO A 46 22.17 5.84 -5.79
CA PRO A 46 21.94 7.22 -6.17
C PRO A 46 20.71 7.79 -5.45
N ARG A 47 20.81 9.06 -5.02
CA ARG A 47 19.72 9.79 -4.39
C ARG A 47 18.67 10.17 -5.43
N PHE A 48 17.41 9.85 -5.15
CA PHE A 48 16.27 10.31 -5.91
C PHE A 48 15.83 11.66 -5.33
N GLN A 49 16.08 12.72 -6.10
CA GLN A 49 15.87 14.12 -5.67
C GLN A 49 14.39 14.55 -5.72
N LYS A 50 13.48 13.70 -6.19
CA LYS A 50 12.04 13.97 -6.29
C LYS A 50 11.27 13.22 -5.20
N ARG A 51 9.94 13.33 -5.23
CA ARG A 51 9.06 12.59 -4.32
C ARG A 51 9.01 11.12 -4.74
N LEU A 52 9.51 10.23 -3.87
CA LEU A 52 9.55 8.78 -4.13
C LEU A 52 8.14 8.19 -4.38
N TRP A 53 7.13 8.72 -3.69
CA TRP A 53 5.74 8.26 -3.81
C TRP A 53 4.85 9.31 -4.47
N GLN A 54 3.99 8.85 -5.38
CA GLN A 54 2.80 9.60 -5.77
C GLN A 54 1.87 9.80 -4.55
N ARG A 55 1.14 10.92 -4.54
CA ARG A 55 0.11 11.19 -3.51
C ARG A 55 -1.02 10.16 -3.65
N ASN A 56 -1.56 9.73 -2.51
CA ASN A 56 -2.61 8.72 -2.41
C ASN A 56 -2.22 7.35 -3.00
N TYR A 57 -3.21 6.48 -3.20
CA TYR A 57 -3.07 5.19 -3.83
C TYR A 57 -4.39 4.88 -4.56
N TYR A 58 -4.31 4.07 -5.62
CA TYR A 58 -5.50 3.61 -6.33
C TYR A 58 -6.06 2.38 -5.61
N GLU A 59 -7.36 2.39 -5.35
CA GLU A 59 -8.09 1.25 -4.81
C GLU A 59 -9.35 0.96 -5.64
N HIS A 60 -9.62 -0.32 -5.88
CA HIS A 60 -10.79 -0.78 -6.59
C HIS A 60 -11.22 -2.15 -6.07
N VAL A 61 -12.47 -2.24 -5.59
CA VAL A 61 -13.03 -3.50 -5.08
C VAL A 61 -13.44 -4.39 -6.25
N MET A 62 -12.78 -5.54 -6.41
CA MET A 62 -13.10 -6.52 -7.45
C MET A 62 -14.32 -7.34 -7.02
N ARG A 63 -15.42 -7.25 -7.78
CA ARG A 63 -16.70 -7.91 -7.44
C ARG A 63 -17.06 -9.11 -8.34
N SER A 64 -16.24 -9.44 -9.34
CA SER A 64 -16.46 -10.60 -10.20
C SER A 64 -15.15 -11.26 -10.61
N ALA A 65 -15.22 -12.53 -10.99
CA ALA A 65 -14.07 -13.26 -11.54
C ALA A 65 -13.58 -12.63 -12.86
N GLU A 66 -14.49 -12.07 -13.66
CA GLU A 66 -14.15 -11.38 -14.91
C GLU A 66 -13.34 -10.11 -14.64
N SER A 67 -13.71 -9.30 -13.65
CA SER A 67 -12.95 -8.10 -13.32
C SER A 67 -11.57 -8.44 -12.76
N LEU A 68 -11.49 -9.48 -11.94
CA LEU A 68 -10.22 -10.02 -11.45
C LEU A 68 -9.32 -10.48 -12.60
N ASN A 69 -9.86 -11.20 -13.59
CA ASN A 69 -9.10 -11.65 -14.75
C ASN A 69 -8.62 -10.47 -15.60
N ARG A 70 -9.47 -9.46 -15.84
CA ARG A 70 -9.06 -8.24 -16.56
C ARG A 70 -7.92 -7.51 -15.85
N ILE A 71 -8.01 -7.36 -14.52
CA ILE A 71 -6.97 -6.66 -13.74
C ILE A 71 -5.66 -7.44 -13.74
N ARG A 72 -5.71 -8.78 -13.64
CA ARG A 72 -4.51 -9.62 -13.78
C ARG A 72 -3.85 -9.45 -15.14
N GLN A 73 -4.63 -9.48 -16.21
CA GLN A 73 -4.11 -9.26 -17.57
C GLN A 73 -3.50 -7.86 -17.70
N TYR A 74 -4.15 -6.82 -17.16
CA TYR A 74 -3.60 -5.47 -17.12
C TYR A 74 -2.24 -5.43 -16.40
N ILE A 75 -2.12 -6.01 -15.20
CA ILE A 75 -0.85 -6.03 -14.45
C ILE A 75 0.27 -6.72 -15.24
N LEU A 76 -0.02 -7.84 -15.90
CA LEU A 76 0.95 -8.58 -16.70
C LEU A 76 1.36 -7.80 -17.96
N ASN A 77 0.43 -7.09 -18.59
CA ASN A 77 0.68 -6.40 -19.84
C ASN A 77 1.19 -4.97 -19.66
N ASN A 78 1.00 -4.34 -18.49
CA ASN A 78 1.35 -2.95 -18.23
C ASN A 78 2.80 -2.57 -18.63
N PRO A 79 3.85 -3.39 -18.39
CA PRO A 79 5.19 -3.03 -18.86
C PRO A 79 5.31 -2.90 -20.38
N ARG A 80 4.55 -3.70 -21.14
CA ARG A 80 4.52 -3.67 -22.61
C ARG A 80 3.70 -2.48 -23.10
N ASP A 81 2.55 -2.26 -22.48
CA ASP A 81 1.53 -1.33 -22.97
C ASP A 81 1.72 0.09 -22.40
N TRP A 82 2.71 0.31 -21.52
CA TRP A 82 2.92 1.57 -20.80
C TRP A 82 3.07 2.79 -21.70
N TYR A 83 3.73 2.65 -22.85
CA TYR A 83 3.96 3.77 -23.76
C TYR A 83 2.66 4.32 -24.38
N GLU A 84 1.62 3.50 -24.47
CA GLU A 84 0.31 3.85 -25.01
C GLU A 84 -0.74 4.04 -23.89
N ASP A 85 -0.37 3.81 -22.63
CA ASP A 85 -1.29 3.89 -21.50
C ASP A 85 -1.70 5.35 -21.25
N ARG A 86 -3.01 5.59 -21.17
CA ARG A 86 -3.60 6.92 -20.91
C ARG A 86 -3.14 7.59 -19.62
N TYR A 87 -2.61 6.83 -18.67
CA TYR A 87 -2.09 7.29 -17.39
C TYR A 87 -0.58 7.54 -17.42
N ASN A 88 0.08 7.27 -18.54
CA ASN A 88 1.45 7.67 -18.76
C ASN A 88 1.51 9.20 -18.93
N PRO A 89 2.25 9.93 -18.06
CA PRO A 89 2.32 11.39 -18.13
C PRO A 89 2.91 11.89 -19.45
N ASN A 90 3.74 11.09 -20.12
CA ASN A 90 4.42 11.48 -21.35
C ASN A 90 3.49 11.46 -22.58
N VAL A 91 2.34 10.78 -22.52
CA VAL A 91 1.38 10.71 -23.63
C VAL A 91 0.63 12.04 -23.79
N ARG A 92 0.50 12.84 -22.73
CA ARG A 92 -0.25 14.10 -22.73
C ARG A 92 0.59 15.35 -22.99
N GLU A 93 1.92 15.23 -22.96
CA GLU A 93 2.84 16.35 -23.19
C GLU A 93 3.14 16.60 -24.69
N GLY A 94 2.66 15.75 -25.59
CA GLY A 94 2.95 15.81 -27.03
C GLY A 94 1.89 16.49 -27.92
N ASP A 95 0.79 16.96 -27.35
CA ASP A 95 -0.36 17.55 -28.06
C ASP A 95 -0.54 19.07 -27.81
N GLU A 96 0.46 19.76 -27.25
CA GLU A 96 0.48 21.22 -27.01
C GLU A 96 1.55 21.95 -27.85
#